data_AF-A0A3M1RGZ3-F1
#
_entry.id   AF-A0A3M1RGZ3-F1
#
_cell.length_a   1.000
_cell.length_b   1.000
_cell.length_c   1.000
_cell.angle_alpha   90.00
_cell.angle_beta   90.00
_cell.angle_gamma   90.00
#
_symmetry.space_group_name_H-M   'P 1'
#
loop_
_entity.id
_entity.type
_entity.pdbx_description
1 polymer ?
#
loop_
_entity_poly.entity_id
_entity_poly.type
_entity_poly.pdbx_seq_one_letter_code
_entity_poly.pdbx_strand_id
1 'polypeptide(L)'
;MSTLFIMQARLQAFYELSKPRMVALFVAVGLAAYVIEEGGTFEGLLALAAVGVMASSGTNMITAYIDRETDALMERTRHRPVPSGRIAPWEALLSGAP
;
A
#
# COMPACT_ATOMS: atom_id res chain seq x y z
N MET A 1 -4.99 -27.36 10.64
CA MET A 1 -4.86 -26.17 11.53
C MET A 1 -3.80 -25.17 11.02
N SER A 2 -2.69 -25.62 10.43
CA SER A 2 -1.51 -24.79 10.12
C SER A 2 -1.64 -23.84 8.91
N THR A 3 -2.33 -24.24 7.84
CA THR A 3 -2.39 -23.47 6.58
C THR A 3 -3.17 -22.17 6.70
N LEU A 4 -4.24 -22.18 7.51
CA LEU A 4 -5.12 -21.04 7.71
C LEU A 4 -4.41 -19.91 8.48
N PHE A 5 -3.57 -20.29 9.46
CA PHE A 5 -2.71 -19.37 10.19
C PHE A 5 -1.66 -18.71 9.29
N ILE A 6 -1.04 -19.48 8.39
CA ILE A 6 -0.06 -18.96 7.42
C ILE A 6 -0.71 -17.97 6.45
N MET A 7 -1.91 -18.27 5.94
CA MET A 7 -2.65 -17.34 5.07
C MET A 7 -3.01 -16.05 5.81
N GLN A 8 -3.47 -16.13 7.05
CA GLN A 8 -3.80 -14.96 7.87
C GLN A 8 -2.58 -14.06 8.11
N ALA A 9 -1.44 -14.65 8.49
CA ALA A 9 -0.21 -13.91 8.70
C ALA A 9 0.29 -13.21 7.41
N ARG A 10 0.14 -13.87 6.26
CA ARG A 10 0.53 -13.29 4.96
C ARG A 10 -0.40 -12.15 4.55
N LEU A 11 -1.70 -12.29 4.75
CA LEU A 11 -2.68 -11.21 4.51
C LEU A 11 -2.40 -9.99 5.40
N GLN A 12 -2.07 -10.22 6.68
CA GLN A 12 -1.68 -9.13 7.57
C GLN A 12 -0.40 -8.44 7.11
N ALA A 13 0.59 -9.19 6.61
CA ALA A 13 1.81 -8.61 6.07
C ALA A 13 1.55 -7.72 4.85
N PHE A 14 0.67 -8.14 3.93
CA PHE A 14 0.27 -7.32 2.79
C PHE A 14 -0.53 -6.08 3.22
N TYR A 15 -1.41 -6.22 4.22
CA TYR A 15 -2.15 -5.09 4.79
C TYR A 15 -1.22 -4.05 5.44
N GLU A 16 -0.19 -4.51 6.16
CA GLU A 16 0.85 -3.65 6.73
C GLU A 16 1.67 -2.94 5.63
N LEU A 17 1.97 -3.66 4.54
CA LEU A 17 2.73 -3.15 3.40
C LEU A 17 1.99 -2.03 2.65
N SER A 18 0.68 -2.18 2.43
CA SER A 18 -0.13 -1.21 1.68
C SER A 18 -0.34 0.12 2.42
N LYS A 19 -0.05 0.18 3.73
CA LYS A 19 -0.23 1.38 4.59
C LYS A 19 -1.59 2.06 4.38
N PRO A 20 -2.71 1.38 4.67
CA PRO A 20 -4.07 1.82 4.30
C PRO A 20 -4.44 3.19 4.86
N ARG A 21 -3.91 3.55 6.05
CA ARG A 21 -4.13 4.87 6.64
C ARG A 21 -3.52 6.01 5.81
N MET A 22 -2.33 5.79 5.23
CA MET A 22 -1.70 6.77 4.35
C MET A 22 -2.45 6.88 3.03
N VAL A 23 -2.81 5.74 2.43
CA VAL A 23 -3.59 5.69 1.19
C VAL A 23 -4.93 6.41 1.35
N ALA A 24 -5.66 6.14 2.45
CA ALA A 24 -6.94 6.80 2.73
C ALA A 24 -6.80 8.32 2.85
N LEU A 25 -5.71 8.79 3.47
CA LEU A 25 -5.46 10.23 3.62
C LEU A 25 -5.13 10.88 2.27
N PHE A 26 -4.31 10.25 1.43
CA PHE A 26 -4.03 10.72 0.06
C PHE A 26 -5.30 10.80 -0.79
N VAL A 27 -6.11 9.74 -0.77
CA VAL A 27 -7.38 9.69 -1.50
C VAL A 27 -8.36 10.75 -0.98
N ALA A 28 -8.46 10.93 0.35
CA ALA A 28 -9.34 11.93 0.92
C ALA A 28 -8.97 13.36 0.49
N VAL A 29 -7.67 13.68 0.45
CA VAL A 29 -7.20 14.98 -0.06
C VAL A 29 -7.53 15.16 -1.54
N GLY A 30 -7.31 14.13 -2.36
CA GLY A 30 -7.66 14.16 -3.80
C GLY A 30 -9.15 14.32 -4.05
N LEU A 31 -9.99 13.60 -3.31
CA LEU A 31 -11.45 13.73 -3.39
C LEU A 31 -11.92 15.11 -2.93
N ALA A 32 -11.36 15.65 -1.85
CA ALA A 32 -11.70 16.99 -1.38
C ALA A 32 -11.36 18.05 -2.43
N ALA A 33 -10.19 17.95 -3.08
CA ALA A 33 -9.82 18.83 -4.18
C ALA A 33 -10.80 18.73 -5.36
N TYR A 34 -11.18 17.52 -5.75
CA TYR A 34 -12.12 17.28 -6.84
C TYR A 34 -13.52 17.89 -6.58
N VAL A 35 -14.02 17.75 -5.34
CA VAL A 35 -15.30 18.36 -4.94
C VAL A 35 -15.23 19.89 -4.99
N ILE A 36 -14.12 20.48 -4.55
CA ILE A 36 -13.94 21.93 -4.54
C ILE A 36 -13.88 22.50 -5.96
N GLU A 37 -13.25 21.79 -6.90
CA GLU A 37 -13.04 22.27 -8.27
C GLU A 37 -14.23 22.02 -9.20
N GLU A 38 -14.78 20.80 -9.21
CA GLU A 38 -15.81 20.37 -10.18
C GLU A 38 -17.19 20.10 -9.53
N GLY A 39 -17.36 20.36 -8.24
CA GLY A 39 -18.60 20.06 -7.52
C GLY A 39 -18.80 18.57 -7.19
N GLY A 40 -17.95 17.68 -7.70
CA GLY A 40 -17.84 16.29 -7.27
C GLY A 40 -18.96 15.37 -7.77
N THR A 41 -18.91 14.97 -9.04
CA THR A 41 -19.84 13.94 -9.55
C THR A 41 -19.60 12.59 -8.87
N PHE A 42 -20.67 11.81 -8.67
CA PHE A 42 -20.56 10.48 -8.04
C PHE A 42 -19.62 9.54 -8.82
N GLU A 43 -19.71 9.56 -10.15
CA GLU A 43 -18.86 8.78 -11.04
C GLU A 43 -17.39 9.22 -10.97
N GLY A 44 -17.14 10.53 -10.97
CA GLY A 44 -15.79 11.08 -10.84
C GLY A 44 -15.15 10.77 -9.47
N LEU A 45 -15.93 10.86 -8.38
CA LEU A 45 -15.48 10.48 -7.05
C LEU A 45 -15.13 8.99 -6.95
N LEU A 46 -15.95 8.11 -7.53
CA LEU A 46 -15.66 6.68 -7.56
C LEU A 46 -14.41 6.36 -8.39
N ALA A 47 -14.29 6.97 -9.57
CA ALA A 47 -13.14 6.78 -10.44
C ALA A 47 -11.85 7.27 -9.77
N LEU A 48 -11.87 8.47 -9.17
CA LEU A 48 -10.72 9.04 -8.49
C LEU A 48 -10.35 8.26 -7.24
N ALA A 49 -11.33 7.78 -6.48
CA ALA A 49 -11.06 6.91 -5.33
C ALA A 49 -10.42 5.59 -5.77
N ALA A 50 -10.93 4.93 -6.81
CA ALA A 50 -10.38 3.67 -7.31
C ALA A 50 -8.94 3.84 -7.81
N VAL A 51 -8.70 4.84 -8.66
CA VAL A 51 -7.35 5.13 -9.18
C VAL A 51 -6.41 5.56 -8.06
N GLY A 52 -6.87 6.43 -7.16
CA GLY A 52 -6.07 6.93 -6.04
C GLY A 52 -5.65 5.81 -5.07
N VAL A 53 -6.55 4.87 -4.78
CA VAL A 53 -6.21 3.69 -3.97
C VAL A 53 -5.16 2.84 -4.67
N MET A 54 -5.39 2.44 -5.93
CA MET A 54 -4.47 1.59 -6.68
C MET A 54 -3.09 2.21 -6.86
N ALA A 55 -3.04 3.49 -7.27
CA ALA A 55 -1.80 4.21 -7.49
C ALA A 55 -1.01 4.37 -6.18
N SER A 56 -1.68 4.74 -5.09
CA SER A 56 -1.03 4.94 -3.80
C SER A 56 -0.54 3.63 -3.19
N SER A 57 -1.33 2.56 -3.27
CA SER A 57 -0.91 1.23 -2.79
C SER A 57 0.27 0.69 -3.61
N GLY A 58 0.22 0.84 -4.94
CA GLY A 58 1.28 0.39 -5.82
C GLY A 58 2.60 1.14 -5.56
N THR A 59 2.51 2.47 -5.43
CA THR A 59 3.66 3.31 -5.09
C THR A 59 4.27 2.92 -3.75
N ASN A 60 3.46 2.66 -2.72
CA ASN A 60 3.95 2.19 -1.41
C ASN A 60 4.70 0.86 -1.50
N MET A 61 4.22 -0.08 -2.31
CA MET A 61 4.83 -1.39 -2.51
C MET A 61 6.16 -1.30 -3.26
N ILE A 62 6.23 -0.48 -4.32
CA ILE A 62 7.47 -0.21 -5.06
C ILE A 62 8.49 0.50 -4.15
N THR A 63 8.04 1.47 -3.36
CA THR A 63 8.91 2.20 -2.43
C THR A 63 9.48 1.26 -1.37
N ALA A 64 8.65 0.37 -0.81
CA ALA A 64 9.10 -0.64 0.13
C ALA A 64 10.10 -1.65 -0.49
N TYR A 65 9.98 -1.93 -1.79
CA TYR A 65 10.95 -2.74 -2.52
C TYR A 65 12.31 -2.03 -2.68
N ILE A 66 12.29 -0.73 -2.96
CA ILE A 66 13.49 0.11 -3.10
C ILE A 66 14.20 0.25 -1.74
N ASP A 67 13.43 0.55 -0.69
CA ASP A 67 13.95 0.82 0.66
C ASP A 67 14.43 -0.44 1.40
N ARG A 68 14.23 -1.65 0.84
CA ARG A 68 14.43 -2.92 1.54
C ARG A 68 15.82 -3.06 2.19
N GLU A 69 16.87 -2.56 1.56
CA GLU A 69 18.25 -2.72 2.01
C GLU A 69 18.54 -1.73 3.13
N THR A 70 18.11 -0.49 2.97
CA THR A 70 18.23 0.55 4.00
C THR A 70 17.38 0.22 5.22
N ASP A 71 16.15 -0.25 5.04
CA ASP A 71 15.27 -0.65 6.12
C ASP A 71 15.83 -1.86 6.89
N ALA A 72 16.55 -2.78 6.24
CA ALA A 72 17.19 -3.91 6.92
C ALA A 72 18.31 -3.48 7.90
N LEU A 73 18.96 -2.33 7.64
CA LEU A 73 20.03 -1.79 8.48
C LEU A 73 19.51 -0.91 9.63
N MET A 74 18.22 -0.54 9.62
CA MET A 74 17.61 0.34 10.61
C MET A 74 16.90 -0.43 11.72
N GLU A 75 17.26 -0.16 12.99
CA GLU A 75 16.65 -0.83 14.16
C GLU A 75 15.12 -0.65 14.22
N ARG A 76 14.62 0.52 13.80
CA ARG A 76 13.18 0.83 13.76
C ARG A 76 12.41 0.12 12.64
N THR A 77 13.04 -0.17 11.49
CA THR A 77 12.31 -0.59 10.27
C THR A 77 12.71 -1.97 9.74
N ARG A 78 13.73 -2.60 10.32
CA ARG A 78 14.17 -3.97 9.99
C ARG A 78 13.09 -5.05 10.11
N HIS A 79 12.04 -4.80 10.91
CA HIS A 79 10.93 -5.73 11.13
C HIS A 79 9.80 -5.60 10.11
N ARG A 80 9.89 -4.65 9.17
CA ARG A 80 8.88 -4.47 8.11
C ARG A 80 8.77 -5.72 7.22
N PRO A 81 7.63 -5.94 6.55
CA PRO A 81 7.34 -7.18 5.83
C PRO A 81 8.39 -7.59 4.77
N VAL A 82 8.95 -6.63 4.03
CA VAL A 82 9.93 -6.86 2.97
C VAL A 82 11.34 -7.18 3.52
N PRO A 83 11.97 -6.33 4.37
CA PRO A 83 13.29 -6.64 4.93
C PRO A 83 13.27 -7.84 5.89
N SER A 84 12.15 -8.11 6.56
CA SER A 84 12.02 -9.27 7.45
C SER A 84 11.75 -10.59 6.71
N GLY A 85 11.61 -10.56 5.38
CA GLY A 85 11.32 -11.75 4.56
C GLY A 85 9.91 -12.33 4.71
N ARG A 86 8.97 -11.61 5.34
CA ARG A 86 7.55 -12.02 5.41
C ARG A 86 6.86 -11.91 4.05
N ILE A 87 7.35 -11.01 3.21
CA ILE A 87 6.98 -10.83 1.80
C ILE A 87 8.27 -10.84 0.99
N ALA A 88 8.34 -11.64 -0.07
CA ALA A 88 9.52 -11.63 -0.91
C ALA A 88 9.61 -10.31 -1.70
N PRO A 89 10.81 -9.73 -1.91
CA PRO A 89 10.94 -8.45 -2.62
C PRO A 89 10.27 -8.43 -4.00
N TRP A 90 10.34 -9.54 -4.74
CA TRP A 90 9.69 -9.66 -6.05
C TRP A 90 8.15 -9.59 -5.96
N GLU A 91 7.55 -10.10 -4.88
CA GLU A 91 6.11 -10.00 -4.66
C GLU A 91 5.69 -8.57 -4.40
N ALA A 92 6.48 -7.81 -3.63
CA ALA A 92 6.26 -6.38 -3.43
C ALA A 92 6.37 -5.61 -4.75
N LEU A 93 7.31 -5.96 -5.63
CA LEU A 93 7.44 -5.33 -6.94
C LEU A 93 6.24 -5.65 -7.86
N LEU A 94 5.84 -6.93 -7.95
CA LEU A 94 4.72 -7.35 -8.81
C LEU A 94 3.38 -6.80 -8.33
N SER A 95 3.15 -6.79 -7.01
CA SER A 95 1.93 -6.20 -6.43
C SER A 95 1.88 -4.68 -6.55
N GLY A 96 3.04 -4.05 -6.82
CA GLY A 96 3.16 -2.62 -7.07
C GLY A 96 2.84 -2.17 -8.50
N ALA A 97 2.80 -3.10 -9.45
CA ALA A 97 2.45 -2.81 -10.84
C ALA A 97 0.92 -2.62 -10.98
N PRO A 98 0.44 -1.50 -11.57
CA PRO A 98 -0.97 -1.26 -11.80
C PRO A 98 -1.59 -2.18 -12.86
#